data_AF-A0A2G9TSK3-F1
#
_entry.id   AF-A0A2G9TSK3-F1
#
_cell.length_a   1.000
_cell.length_b   1.000
_cell.length_c   1.000
_cell.angle_alpha   90.00
_cell.angle_beta   90.00
_cell.angle_gamma   90.00
#
_symmetry.space_group_name_H-M   'P 1'
#
loop_
_entity.id
_entity.type
_entity.pdbx_description
1 polymer ?
#
loop_
_entity_poly.entity_id
_entity_poly.type
_entity_poly.pdbx_seq_one_letter_code
_entity_poly.pdbx_strand_id
1 'polypeptide(L)' 'MGEAGGMEEFRDRISNTLRIEDNKLIRELLAECIGTFFLLLSGPAANIQAAVAVGGNSTSAHIAWGIGFMFAVYLAASVS' A
#
# COMPACT_ATOMS: atom_id res chain seq x y z
N MET A 1 -5.91 -33.83 -24.36
CA MET A 1 -6.90 -33.30 -23.41
C MET A 1 -6.23 -33.12 -22.04
N GLY A 2 -5.19 -32.27 -21.97
CA GLY A 2 -4.23 -32.26 -20.84
C GLY A 2 -3.67 -30.90 -20.41
N GLU A 3 -4.14 -29.78 -20.95
CA GLU A 3 -3.64 -28.43 -20.56
C GLU A 3 -4.56 -27.69 -19.58
N ALA A 4 -5.84 -28.10 -19.46
CA ALA A 4 -6.78 -27.46 -18.55
C ALA A 4 -6.43 -27.73 -17.06
N GLY A 5 -5.93 -28.93 -16.74
CA GLY A 5 -5.63 -29.31 -15.36
C GLY A 5 -4.42 -28.58 -14.75
N GLY A 6 -3.42 -28.25 -15.56
CA GLY A 6 -2.22 -27.56 -15.05
C GLY A 6 -2.48 -26.10 -14.66
N MET A 7 -3.35 -25.40 -15.41
CA MET A 7 -3.73 -24.01 -15.08
C MET A 7 -4.63 -23.96 -13.83
N GLU A 8 -5.53 -24.93 -13.66
CA GLU A 8 -6.34 -25.04 -12.44
C GLU A 8 -5.49 -25.39 -11.22
N GLU A 9 -4.57 -26.35 -11.33
CA GLU A 9 -3.65 -26.70 -10.24
C GLU A 9 -2.74 -25.52 -9.85
N PHE A 10 -2.21 -24.79 -10.84
CA PHE A 10 -1.41 -23.60 -10.58
C PHE A 10 -2.25 -22.48 -9.92
N ARG A 11 -3.47 -22.26 -10.41
CA ARG A 11 -4.42 -21.31 -9.82
C ARG A 11 -4.82 -21.71 -8.40
N ASP A 12 -4.99 -22.99 -8.12
CA ASP A 12 -5.32 -23.49 -6.79
C ASP A 12 -4.14 -23.38 -5.84
N ARG A 13 -2.91 -23.64 -6.29
CA ARG A 13 -1.70 -23.42 -5.48
C ARG A 13 -1.49 -21.93 -5.20
N ILE A 14 -1.72 -21.07 -6.18
CA ILE A 14 -1.70 -19.62 -6.01
C ILE A 14 -2.79 -19.20 -5.05
N SER A 15 -4.03 -19.64 -5.23
CA SER A 15 -5.18 -19.31 -4.38
C SER A 15 -4.97 -19.78 -2.94
N ASN A 16 -4.43 -20.98 -2.75
CA ASN A 16 -4.17 -21.55 -1.41
C ASN A 16 -2.97 -20.88 -0.73
N THR A 17 -1.99 -20.39 -1.50
CA THR A 17 -0.86 -19.60 -0.98
C THR A 17 -1.24 -18.13 -0.72
N LEU A 18 -2.08 -17.55 -1.58
CA LEU A 18 -2.70 -16.22 -1.43
C LEU A 18 -3.93 -16.23 -0.54
N ARG A 19 -4.21 -17.34 0.15
CA ARG A 19 -5.22 -17.39 1.22
C ARG A 19 -4.67 -16.62 2.43
N ILE A 20 -4.62 -15.30 2.26
CA ILE A 20 -4.06 -14.31 3.17
C ILE A 20 -4.82 -14.29 4.51
N GLU A 21 -6.05 -14.83 4.56
CA GLU A 21 -6.85 -14.95 5.78
C GLU A 21 -6.16 -15.80 6.87
N ASP A 22 -5.43 -16.86 6.52
CA ASP A 22 -4.80 -17.76 7.50
C ASP A 22 -3.40 -17.29 7.92
N ASN A 23 -2.73 -16.45 7.12
CA ASN A 23 -1.34 -16.09 7.35
C ASN A 23 -1.22 -14.64 7.86
N LYS A 24 -1.42 -14.48 9.17
CA LYS A 24 -1.37 -13.19 9.90
C LYS A 24 -0.15 -12.34 9.50
N LEU A 25 1.02 -12.97 9.35
CA LEU A 25 2.27 -12.31 8.96
C LEU A 25 2.22 -11.68 7.57
N ILE A 26 1.62 -12.37 6.59
CA ILE A 26 1.48 -11.84 5.21
C ILE A 26 0.51 -10.67 5.20
N ARG A 27 -0.59 -10.78 5.97
CA ARG A 27 -1.60 -9.73 6.07
C ARG A 27 -1.01 -8.44 6.68
N GLU A 28 -0.28 -8.58 7.78
CA GLU A 28 0.45 -7.48 8.44
C GLU A 28 1.47 -6.86 7.49
N LEU A 29 2.32 -7.68 6.85
CA LEU A 29 3.34 -7.19 5.92
C LEU A 29 2.74 -6.41 4.75
N LEU A 30 1.62 -6.87 4.21
CA LEU A 30 0.95 -6.25 3.07
C LEU A 30 0.28 -4.93 3.50
N ALA A 31 -0.31 -4.88 4.70
CA ALA A 31 -0.84 -3.65 5.28
C ALA A 31 0.26 -2.60 5.55
N GLU A 32 1.38 -3.01 6.15
CA GLU A 32 2.54 -2.15 6.37
C GLU A 32 3.13 -1.64 5.04
N CYS A 33 3.23 -2.51 4.03
CA CYS A 33 3.73 -2.16 2.70
C CYS A 33 2.84 -1.12 2.02
N ILE A 34 1.51 -1.32 2.03
CA ILE A 34 0.56 -0.38 1.44
C ILE A 34 0.55 0.94 2.21
N GLY A 35 0.48 0.90 3.55
CA GLY A 35 0.49 2.11 4.38
C GLY A 35 1.75 2.95 4.16
N THR A 36 2.92 2.29 4.14
CA THR A 36 4.21 2.95 3.88
C THR A 36 4.30 3.50 2.46
N PHE A 37 3.78 2.79 1.47
CA PHE A 37 3.72 3.27 0.09
C PHE A 37 2.90 4.57 -0.03
N PHE A 38 1.73 4.64 0.60
CA PHE A 38 0.91 5.86 0.59
C PHE A 38 1.59 7.02 1.31
N LEU A 39 2.25 6.76 2.45
CA LEU A 39 3.01 7.78 3.17
C LEU A 39 4.16 8.34 2.33
N LEU A 40 4.96 7.46 1.72
CA LEU A 40 6.09 7.84 0.87
C LEU A 40 5.70 8.33 -0.52
N LEU A 41 4.47 8.12 -0.97
CA LEU A 41 3.97 8.75 -2.18
C LEU A 41 3.54 10.19 -1.89
N SER A 42 2.73 10.39 -0.84
CA SER A 42 2.14 11.68 -0.52
C SER A 42 3.17 12.72 -0.08
N GLY A 43 4.09 12.36 0.83
CA GLY A 43 5.07 13.28 1.39
C GLY A 43 6.04 13.84 0.33
N PRO A 44 6.82 13.00 -0.36
CA PRO A 44 7.69 13.40 -1.46
C PRO A 44 6.99 14.15 -2.58
N ALA A 45 5.76 13.77 -2.96
CA ALA A 45 4.98 14.53 -3.95
C ALA A 45 4.69 15.96 -3.45
N ALA A 46 4.31 16.12 -2.19
CA ALA A 46 4.07 17.42 -1.59
C ALA A 46 5.35 18.26 -1.46
N ASN A 47 6.49 17.62 -1.18
CA ASN A 47 7.80 18.27 -1.16
C ASN A 47 8.19 18.78 -2.55
N ILE A 48 8.00 17.96 -3.61
CA ILE A 48 8.25 18.39 -4.99
C ILE A 48 7.31 19.53 -5.35
N GLN A 49 6.01 19.42 -5.05
CA GLN A 49 5.04 20.48 -5.31
C GLN A 49 5.42 21.79 -4.61
N ALA A 50 5.90 21.74 -3.36
CA ALA A 50 6.37 22.92 -2.65
C ALA A 50 7.65 23.52 -3.28
N ALA A 51 8.51 22.70 -3.87
CA ALA A 51 9.79 23.14 -4.44
C ALA A 51 9.68 23.68 -5.87
N VAL A 52 8.79 23.11 -6.71
CA VAL A 52 8.79 23.39 -8.17
C VAL A 52 7.49 24.01 -8.69
N ALA A 53 6.37 23.93 -7.97
CA ALA A 53 5.10 24.47 -8.45
C ALA A 53 5.00 25.98 -8.21
N VAL A 54 4.42 26.69 -9.18
CA VAL A 54 4.06 28.10 -9.01
C VAL A 54 2.97 28.19 -7.93
N GLY A 55 3.30 28.79 -6.78
CA GLY A 55 2.42 28.83 -5.60
C GLY A 55 2.67 27.73 -4.57
N GLY A 56 3.79 27.00 -4.64
CA GLY A 56 4.21 26.04 -3.62
C GLY A 56 4.37 26.67 -2.23
N ASN A 57 3.84 26.01 -1.20
CA ASN A 57 3.92 26.48 0.19
C ASN A 57 4.38 25.34 1.12
N SER A 58 5.32 25.66 2.01
CA SER A 58 5.83 24.73 3.02
C SER A 58 4.74 24.28 4.00
N THR A 59 3.80 25.16 4.37
CA THR A 59 2.67 24.79 5.24
C THR A 59 1.80 23.71 4.61
N SER A 60 1.48 23.81 3.31
CA SER A 60 0.72 22.77 2.61
C SER A 60 1.47 21.44 2.52
N ALA A 61 2.80 21.46 2.43
CA ALA A 61 3.60 20.24 2.44
C ALA A 61 3.52 19.52 3.79
N HIS A 62 3.62 20.25 4.90
CA HIS A 62 3.48 19.65 6.24
C HIS A 62 2.07 19.09 6.48
N ILE A 63 1.03 19.77 6.01
CA ILE A 63 -0.34 19.27 6.09
C ILE A 63 -0.50 17.99 5.27
N ALA A 64 0.07 17.93 4.06
CA ALA A 64 0.04 16.73 3.23
C ALA A 64 0.73 15.52 3.91
N TRP A 65 1.85 15.74 4.60
CA TRP A 65 2.49 14.71 5.43
C TRP A 65 1.56 14.19 6.54
N GLY A 66 0.87 15.09 7.24
CA GLY A 66 -0.08 14.72 8.29
C GLY A 66 -1.28 13.92 7.77
N ILE A 67 -1.85 14.34 6.64
CA ILE A 67 -2.98 13.65 6.01
C ILE A 67 -2.54 12.29 5.46
N GLY A 68 -1.39 12.23 4.77
CA GLY A 68 -0.83 10.98 4.26
C GLY A 68 -0.55 9.97 5.38
N PHE A 69 -0.07 10.44 6.53
CA PHE A 69 0.10 9.61 7.72
C PHE A 69 -1.23 9.09 8.29
N MET A 70 -2.28 9.93 8.38
CA MET A 70 -3.60 9.45 8.79
C MET A 70 -4.15 8.35 7.87
N PHE A 71 -3.98 8.47 6.55
CA PHE A 71 -4.39 7.43 5.61
C PHE A 71 -3.58 6.14 5.78
N ALA A 72 -2.26 6.25 5.97
CA ALA A 72 -1.40 5.09 6.23
C ALA A 72 -1.83 4.34 7.49
N VAL A 73 -2.11 5.07 8.58
CA VAL A 73 -2.60 4.49 9.85
C VAL A 73 -3.98 3.85 9.66
N TYR A 74 -4.92 4.51 8.99
CA TYR A 74 -6.25 3.95 8.76
C TYR A 74 -6.20 2.64 7.96
N LEU A 75 -5.34 2.57 6.95
CA LEU A 75 -5.14 1.37 6.14
C LEU A 75 -4.47 0.23 6.92
N ALA A 76 -3.49 0.55 7.79
CA ALA A 76 -2.79 -0.45 8.59
C ALA A 76 -3.60 -0.94 9.81
N ALA A 77 -4.37 -0.07 10.45
CA ALA A 77 -5.08 -0.35 11.72
C ALA A 77 -6.17 -1.42 11.64
N SER A 78 -6.62 -1.77 10.42
CA SER A 78 -7.60 -2.83 10.23
C SER A 78 -6.96 -4.24 10.22
N VAL A 79 -5.62 -4.32 10.28
CA VAL A 79 -4.87 -5.51 9.90
C VAL A 79 -3.68 -5.84 10.82
N SER A 80 -2.99 -4.81 11.35
CA SER A 80 -1.76 -4.86 12.17
C SER A 80 -2.06 -4.53 13.63
#